data_AF-X7Z3Z4-F1
#
_entry.id   AF-X7Z3Z4-F1
#
_cell.length_a   1.000
_cell.length_b   1.000
_cell.length_c   1.000
_cell.angle_alpha   90.00
_cell.angle_beta   90.00
_cell.angle_gamma   90.00
#
_symmetry.space_group_name_H-M   'P 1'
#
loop_
_entity.id
_entity.type
_entity.pdbx_description
1 polymer ?
#
loop_
_entity_poly.entity_id
_entity_poly.type
_entity_poly.pdbx_seq_one_letter_code
_entity_poly.pdbx_strand_id
1 'polypeptide(L)'
;MPAAGAVLWRPRRGEDGVEIALIHRPRYDDWSLPKGKVDAGETEPVTAVREVFEETGHRAHLGRRIAAVSYPIEQGVKKVRYWAARSTGGEFTPNHEVDQLVWLPVPAAMKKVAYAQDRKVLRRFAKHPADTQTVLIVRHGTAGSRSRFSGDDAKRPWTRRAVRRPRHSSRSYWRSAPLMYTPRIGCAAIRPLNRLPRNWVWSSATNRC
;
A
#
# COMPACT_ATOMS: atom_id res chain seq x y z
N MET A 1 -1.41 2.85 -18.89
CA MET A 1 -0.61 3.59 -17.91
C MET A 1 -0.99 3.20 -16.47
N PRO A 2 -0.08 2.58 -15.70
CA PRO A 2 -0.33 2.22 -14.30
C PRO A 2 -0.27 3.44 -13.37
N ALA A 3 -1.13 3.43 -12.38
CA ALA A 3 -1.26 4.46 -11.36
C ALA A 3 -1.70 3.83 -10.04
N ALA A 4 -1.44 4.52 -8.93
CA ALA A 4 -1.87 4.10 -7.61
C ALA A 4 -2.30 5.30 -6.77
N GLY A 5 -3.19 5.05 -5.81
CA GLY A 5 -3.69 6.07 -4.91
C GLY A 5 -4.32 5.47 -3.67
N ALA A 6 -4.94 6.31 -2.86
CA ALA A 6 -5.52 5.88 -1.59
C ALA A 6 -6.81 6.61 -1.23
N VAL A 7 -7.64 5.91 -0.46
CA VAL A 7 -8.59 6.55 0.45
C VAL A 7 -7.84 6.80 1.74
N LEU A 8 -7.24 7.99 1.84
CA LEU A 8 -6.57 8.45 3.05
C LEU A 8 -7.63 8.77 4.11
N TRP A 9 -7.54 8.15 5.28
CA TRP A 9 -8.51 8.29 6.35
C TRP A 9 -7.87 8.53 7.72
N ARG A 10 -8.63 9.16 8.61
CA ARG A 10 -8.30 9.29 10.05
C ARG A 10 -9.54 9.05 10.90
N PRO A 11 -9.40 8.61 12.17
CA PRO A 11 -10.51 8.57 13.11
C PRO A 11 -11.13 9.97 13.27
N ARG A 12 -12.46 10.05 13.36
CA ARG A 12 -13.15 11.30 13.66
C ARG A 12 -12.87 11.70 15.10
N ARG A 13 -12.63 12.99 15.37
CA ARG A 13 -12.35 13.47 16.74
C ARG A 13 -13.64 13.47 17.55
N GLY A 14 -13.64 12.80 18.71
CA GLY A 14 -14.74 12.85 19.67
C GLY A 14 -16.01 12.10 19.28
N GLU A 15 -15.99 11.37 18.15
CA GLU A 15 -17.15 10.65 17.65
C GLU A 15 -16.73 9.37 16.92
N ASP A 16 -17.65 8.42 16.79
CA ASP A 16 -17.42 7.21 16.00
C ASP A 16 -17.31 7.52 14.50
N GLY A 17 -16.52 6.70 13.81
CA GLY A 17 -16.33 6.75 12.36
C GLY A 17 -14.99 7.32 11.91
N VAL A 18 -14.91 7.60 10.62
CA VAL A 18 -13.69 8.07 9.95
C VAL A 18 -13.98 9.24 9.03
N GLU A 19 -12.99 10.11 8.91
CA GLU A 19 -12.94 11.17 7.92
C GLU A 19 -12.00 10.77 6.79
N ILE A 20 -12.35 11.15 5.56
CA ILE A 20 -11.59 10.90 4.35
C ILE A 20 -11.01 12.22 3.84
N ALA A 21 -9.73 12.21 3.48
CA ALA A 21 -9.12 13.33 2.79
C ALA A 21 -9.51 13.33 1.31
N LEU A 22 -10.05 14.45 0.84
CA LEU A 22 -10.19 14.77 -0.59
C LEU A 22 -9.28 15.94 -0.93
N ILE A 23 -8.74 15.91 -2.13
CA ILE A 23 -7.89 16.97 -2.68
C ILE A 23 -8.62 17.72 -3.78
N HIS A 24 -8.42 19.03 -3.83
CA HIS A 24 -8.84 19.86 -4.93
C HIS A 24 -7.68 20.07 -5.91
N ARG A 25 -7.95 20.03 -7.21
CA ARG A 25 -6.92 20.22 -8.23
C ARG A 25 -7.27 21.41 -9.11
N PRO A 26 -6.55 22.54 -9.02
CA PRO A 26 -6.92 23.78 -9.71
C PRO A 26 -6.87 23.64 -11.24
N ARG A 27 -6.01 22.76 -11.76
CA ARG A 27 -5.92 22.46 -13.20
C ARG A 27 -7.24 21.96 -13.81
N TYR A 28 -8.07 21.27 -13.02
CA TYR A 28 -9.30 20.64 -13.48
C TYR A 28 -10.55 21.15 -12.75
N ASP A 29 -10.37 22.00 -11.74
CA ASP A 29 -11.41 22.46 -10.82
C ASP A 29 -12.24 21.29 -10.25
N ASP A 30 -11.55 20.25 -9.78
CA ASP A 30 -12.18 19.01 -9.32
C ASP A 30 -11.74 18.57 -7.93
N TRP A 31 -12.65 17.82 -7.28
CA TRP A 31 -12.37 17.10 -6.06
C TRP A 31 -12.18 15.62 -6.35
N SER A 32 -11.05 15.07 -5.94
CA SER A 32 -10.73 13.65 -6.16
C SER A 32 -9.98 13.04 -4.97
N LEU A 33 -9.79 11.72 -5.04
CA LEU A 33 -8.89 11.01 -4.14
C LEU A 33 -7.43 11.23 -4.57
N PRO A 34 -6.47 11.21 -3.62
CA PRO A 34 -5.05 11.31 -3.96
C PRO A 34 -4.54 10.08 -4.72
N LYS A 35 -3.80 10.32 -5.80
CA LYS A 35 -3.29 9.32 -6.76
C LYS A 35 -2.30 9.94 -7.75
N GLY A 36 -1.40 9.11 -8.23
CA GLY A 36 -0.62 9.45 -9.42
C GLY A 36 0.03 8.25 -10.08
N LYS A 37 1.01 8.53 -10.93
CA LYS A 37 1.57 7.55 -11.87
C LYS A 37 2.60 6.69 -11.15
N VAL A 38 2.65 5.40 -11.52
CA VAL A 38 3.72 4.53 -11.04
C VAL A 38 5.02 4.88 -11.79
N ASP A 39 6.05 5.23 -11.03
CA ASP A 39 7.37 5.55 -11.58
C ASP A 39 8.18 4.29 -11.90
N ALA A 40 9.23 4.47 -12.70
CA ALA A 40 10.11 3.38 -13.10
C ALA A 40 10.75 2.73 -11.87
N GLY A 41 10.49 1.44 -11.67
CA GLY A 41 11.01 0.67 -10.55
C GLY A 41 10.14 0.70 -9.29
N GLU A 42 9.07 1.49 -9.25
CA GLU A 42 8.12 1.48 -8.14
C GLU A 42 7.10 0.34 -8.23
N THR A 43 6.58 -0.04 -7.06
CA THR A 43 5.39 -0.88 -6.96
C THR A 43 4.18 -0.02 -6.63
N GLU A 44 2.98 -0.43 -7.04
CA GLU A 44 1.75 0.34 -6.79
C GLU A 44 1.54 0.71 -5.30
N PRO A 45 1.85 -0.13 -4.28
CA PRO A 45 1.80 0.30 -2.88
C PRO A 45 2.78 1.41 -2.52
N VAL A 46 3.99 1.39 -3.10
CA VAL A 46 5.00 2.45 -2.88
C VAL A 46 4.52 3.76 -3.48
N THR A 47 4.07 3.71 -4.74
CA THR A 47 3.45 4.85 -5.43
C THR A 47 2.28 5.41 -4.62
N ALA A 48 1.36 4.58 -4.12
CA ALA A 48 0.22 5.06 -3.35
C ALA A 48 0.63 5.85 -2.10
N VAL A 49 1.69 5.46 -1.39
CA VAL A 49 2.18 6.18 -0.22
C VAL A 49 2.92 7.46 -0.60
N ARG A 50 3.74 7.42 -1.66
CA ARG A 50 4.43 8.61 -2.19
C ARG A 50 3.42 9.69 -2.61
N GLU A 51 2.45 9.33 -3.43
CA GLU A 51 1.42 10.24 -3.95
C GLU A 51 0.56 10.82 -2.83
N VAL A 52 0.19 10.00 -1.84
CA VAL A 52 -0.50 10.49 -0.64
C VAL A 52 0.37 11.55 0.06
N PHE A 53 1.66 11.32 0.24
CA PHE A 53 2.53 12.28 0.90
C PHE A 53 2.71 13.56 0.07
N GLU A 54 2.92 13.46 -1.23
CA GLU A 54 3.12 14.60 -2.14
C GLU A 54 1.88 15.49 -2.23
N GLU A 55 0.69 14.89 -2.40
CA GLU A 55 -0.57 15.63 -2.59
C GLU A 55 -1.20 16.10 -1.27
N THR A 56 -0.90 15.47 -0.14
CA THR A 56 -1.59 15.75 1.13
C THR A 56 -0.69 16.17 2.29
N GLY A 57 0.63 16.01 2.16
CA GLY A 57 1.60 16.19 3.25
C GLY A 57 1.51 15.13 4.37
N HIS A 58 0.56 14.19 4.28
CA HIS A 58 0.36 13.16 5.30
C HIS A 58 1.20 11.90 5.02
N ARG A 59 1.81 11.37 6.09
CA ARG A 59 2.35 10.01 6.08
C ARG A 59 1.22 9.03 6.34
N ALA A 60 1.26 7.85 5.69
CA ALA A 60 0.19 6.88 5.86
C ALA A 60 0.69 5.43 5.91
N HIS A 61 -0.06 4.60 6.63
CA HIS A 61 0.04 3.15 6.56
C HIS A 61 -1.11 2.60 5.72
N LEU A 62 -0.78 1.82 4.70
CA LEU A 62 -1.75 1.10 3.89
C LEU A 62 -2.44 0.00 4.72
N GLY A 63 -3.70 -0.24 4.37
CA GLY A 63 -4.53 -1.36 4.80
C GLY A 63 -5.04 -2.13 3.58
N ARG A 64 -6.28 -2.60 3.60
CA ARG A 64 -6.84 -3.39 2.49
C ARG A 64 -6.73 -2.65 1.14
N ARG A 65 -6.52 -3.43 0.08
CA ARG A 65 -6.78 -2.96 -1.29
C ARG A 65 -8.28 -2.79 -1.50
N ILE A 66 -8.73 -1.66 -2.04
CA ILE A 66 -10.15 -1.32 -2.19
C ILE A 66 -10.66 -1.72 -3.58
N ALA A 67 -10.01 -1.22 -4.63
CA ALA A 67 -10.46 -1.39 -6.00
C ALA A 67 -9.34 -1.11 -7.01
N ALA A 68 -9.55 -1.57 -8.25
CA ALA A 68 -8.90 -1.02 -9.42
C ALA A 68 -9.96 -0.34 -10.29
N VAL A 69 -9.59 0.80 -10.89
CA VAL A 69 -10.40 1.56 -11.84
C VAL A 69 -9.58 1.73 -13.11
N SER A 70 -10.22 1.55 -14.27
CA SER A 70 -9.61 1.83 -15.58
C SER A 70 -10.49 2.79 -16.36
N TYR A 71 -9.87 3.77 -17.02
CA TYR A 71 -10.57 4.71 -17.91
C TYR A 71 -9.63 5.17 -19.05
N PRO A 72 -10.17 5.50 -20.23
CA PRO A 72 -9.38 6.01 -21.34
C PRO A 72 -8.84 7.42 -21.05
N ILE A 73 -7.65 7.70 -21.57
CA ILE A 73 -6.95 8.98 -21.65
C ILE A 73 -6.33 9.09 -23.05
N GLU A 74 -5.86 10.26 -23.46
CA GLU A 74 -5.23 10.47 -24.77
C GLU A 74 -4.08 9.47 -25.04
N GLN A 75 -3.28 9.17 -24.01
CA GLN A 75 -2.12 8.28 -24.09
C GLN A 75 -2.48 6.79 -23.85
N GLY A 76 -3.76 6.40 -23.96
CA GLY A 76 -4.24 5.02 -23.82
C GLY A 76 -5.14 4.80 -22.59
N VAL A 77 -5.02 3.68 -21.90
CA VAL A 77 -5.87 3.40 -20.72
C VAL A 77 -5.12 3.67 -19.42
N LYS A 78 -5.64 4.57 -18.57
CA LYS A 78 -5.14 4.77 -17.20
C LYS A 78 -5.77 3.73 -16.28
N LYS A 79 -4.95 3.02 -15.50
CA LYS A 79 -5.37 2.00 -14.54
C LYS A 79 -4.87 2.36 -13.15
N VAL A 80 -5.79 2.75 -12.27
CA VAL A 80 -5.50 3.19 -10.90
C VAL A 80 -5.87 2.08 -9.93
N ARG A 81 -4.96 1.69 -9.03
CA ARG A 81 -5.29 0.82 -7.89
C ARG A 81 -5.34 1.63 -6.60
N TYR A 82 -6.35 1.36 -5.78
CA TYR A 82 -6.58 2.09 -4.53
C TYR A 82 -6.45 1.19 -3.31
N TRP A 83 -5.89 1.76 -2.25
CA TRP A 83 -5.81 1.19 -0.91
C TRP A 83 -6.54 2.06 0.11
N ALA A 84 -7.02 1.45 1.19
CA ALA A 84 -7.30 2.21 2.40
C ALA A 84 -5.95 2.62 3.01
N ALA A 85 -5.80 3.87 3.42
CA ALA A 85 -4.56 4.33 4.03
C ALA A 85 -4.87 5.13 5.29
N ARG A 86 -4.38 4.68 6.45
CA ARG A 86 -4.55 5.39 7.72
C ARG A 86 -3.49 6.49 7.82
N SER A 87 -3.92 7.73 8.01
CA SER A 87 -3.00 8.83 8.30
C SER A 87 -2.27 8.58 9.62
N THR A 88 -0.97 8.86 9.62
CA THR A 88 -0.06 8.68 10.77
C THR A 88 0.54 9.99 11.26
N GLY A 89 0.09 11.12 10.71
CA GLY A 89 0.62 12.45 10.97
C GLY A 89 0.97 13.18 9.67
N GLY A 90 1.47 14.40 9.82
CA GLY A 90 1.69 15.35 8.72
C GLY A 90 0.60 16.41 8.65
N GLU A 91 0.83 17.39 7.79
CA GLU A 91 -0.02 18.55 7.60
C GLU A 91 -0.03 18.93 6.12
N PHE A 92 -1.18 19.35 5.62
CA PHE A 92 -1.32 19.77 4.24
C PHE A 92 -0.66 21.12 4.01
N THR A 93 0.12 21.21 2.93
CA THR A 93 0.62 22.48 2.40
C THR A 93 0.24 22.54 0.92
N PRO A 94 -0.43 23.61 0.46
CA PRO A 94 -0.75 23.79 -0.95
C PRO A 94 0.51 23.65 -1.82
N ASN A 95 0.35 22.97 -2.96
CA ASN A 95 1.39 22.80 -3.95
C ASN A 95 0.83 23.10 -5.36
N HIS A 96 1.65 22.90 -6.38
CA HIS A 96 1.29 23.21 -7.78
C HIS A 96 0.18 22.30 -8.34
N GLU A 97 -0.03 21.12 -7.78
CA GLU A 97 -1.07 20.16 -8.22
C GLU A 97 -2.33 20.21 -7.37
N VAL A 98 -2.20 20.56 -6.08
CA VAL A 98 -3.26 20.54 -5.08
C VAL A 98 -3.23 21.83 -4.25
N ASP A 99 -4.28 22.62 -4.35
CA ASP A 99 -4.43 23.89 -3.62
C ASP A 99 -5.22 23.74 -2.32
N GLN A 100 -6.10 22.72 -2.23
CA GLN A 100 -6.94 22.50 -1.05
C GLN A 100 -7.05 21.03 -0.67
N LEU A 101 -7.18 20.79 0.64
CA LEU A 101 -7.48 19.49 1.21
C LEU A 101 -8.60 19.62 2.23
N VAL A 102 -9.60 18.73 2.16
CA VAL A 102 -10.69 18.66 3.15
C VAL A 102 -10.80 17.27 3.73
N TRP A 103 -11.10 17.20 5.03
CA TRP A 103 -11.46 15.98 5.74
C TRP A 103 -12.98 15.91 5.86
N LEU A 104 -13.59 14.87 5.31
CA LEU A 104 -15.04 14.72 5.28
C LEU A 104 -15.49 13.33 5.73
N PRO A 105 -16.62 13.20 6.45
CA PRO A 105 -17.26 11.91 6.65
C PRO A 105 -17.56 11.22 5.31
N VAL A 106 -17.53 9.89 5.30
CA VAL A 106 -17.71 9.08 4.07
C VAL A 106 -18.92 9.51 3.22
N PRO A 107 -20.13 9.76 3.77
CA PRO A 107 -21.27 10.21 2.96
C PRO A 107 -21.05 11.59 2.30
N ALA A 108 -20.42 12.52 3.00
CA ALA A 108 -20.09 13.84 2.46
C ALA A 108 -18.99 13.76 1.39
N ALA A 109 -17.97 12.94 1.62
CA ALA A 109 -16.93 12.68 0.63
C ALA A 109 -17.50 12.11 -0.68
N MET A 110 -18.47 11.19 -0.59
CA MET A 110 -19.16 10.64 -1.78
C MET A 110 -19.92 11.70 -2.59
N LYS A 111 -20.49 12.71 -1.92
CA LYS A 111 -21.19 13.82 -2.58
C LYS A 111 -20.21 14.83 -3.19
N LYS A 112 -19.05 15.02 -2.58
CA LYS A 112 -18.07 16.05 -2.95
C LYS A 112 -17.18 15.65 -4.14
N VAL A 113 -16.79 14.37 -4.26
CA VAL A 113 -15.92 13.94 -5.37
C VAL A 113 -16.60 14.14 -6.73
N ALA A 114 -15.86 14.69 -7.69
CA ALA A 114 -16.38 14.98 -9.03
C ALA A 114 -16.72 13.70 -9.81
N TYR A 115 -15.88 12.68 -9.68
CA TYR A 115 -15.92 11.52 -10.56
C TYR A 115 -16.67 10.30 -10.03
N ALA A 116 -17.40 9.62 -10.91
CA ALA A 116 -18.17 8.41 -10.58
C ALA A 116 -17.28 7.25 -10.12
N GLN A 117 -16.06 7.16 -10.66
CA GLN A 117 -15.08 6.16 -10.25
C GLN A 117 -14.64 6.35 -8.79
N ASP A 118 -14.39 7.58 -8.34
CA ASP A 118 -14.00 7.85 -6.95
C ASP A 118 -15.16 7.54 -6.01
N ARG A 119 -16.40 7.88 -6.39
CA ARG A 119 -17.61 7.43 -5.66
C ARG A 119 -17.69 5.90 -5.55
N LYS A 120 -17.30 5.16 -6.59
CA LYS A 120 -17.25 3.68 -6.56
C LYS A 120 -16.16 3.16 -5.61
N VAL A 121 -15.01 3.82 -5.56
CA VAL A 121 -13.94 3.50 -4.60
C VAL A 121 -14.41 3.76 -3.17
N LEU A 122 -14.99 4.92 -2.89
CA LEU A 122 -15.55 5.26 -1.58
C LEU A 122 -16.66 4.29 -1.15
N ARG A 123 -17.53 3.87 -2.07
CA ARG A 123 -18.57 2.85 -1.77
C ARG A 123 -17.96 1.53 -1.37
N ARG A 124 -16.87 1.10 -2.02
CA ARG A 124 -16.16 -0.13 -1.64
C ARG A 124 -15.38 0.02 -0.34
N PHE A 125 -14.84 1.21 -0.07
CA PHE A 125 -14.27 1.52 1.22
C PHE A 125 -15.31 1.34 2.33
N ALA A 126 -16.50 1.92 2.19
CA ALA A 126 -17.54 1.86 3.21
C ALA A 126 -18.06 0.44 3.54
N LYS A 127 -17.85 -0.56 2.68
CA LYS A 127 -18.35 -1.93 2.88
C LYS A 127 -17.62 -2.73 3.97
N HIS A 128 -16.43 -2.29 4.38
CA HIS A 128 -15.60 -3.03 5.35
C HIS A 128 -14.94 -2.05 6.33
N PRO A 129 -14.61 -2.50 7.56
CA PRO A 129 -13.93 -1.67 8.55
C PRO A 129 -12.66 -1.01 7.98
N ALA A 130 -12.47 0.29 8.27
CA ALA A 130 -11.28 1.03 7.84
C ALA A 130 -10.02 0.58 8.59
N ASP A 131 -10.15 0.38 9.90
CA ASP A 131 -9.06 -0.01 10.78
C ASP A 131 -8.85 -1.54 10.77
N THR A 132 -7.80 -1.97 10.09
CA THR A 132 -7.47 -3.39 9.91
C THR A 132 -6.05 -3.67 10.39
N GLN A 133 -5.85 -4.82 11.05
CA GLN A 133 -4.51 -5.38 11.21
C GLN A 133 -4.09 -6.12 9.94
N THR A 134 -2.82 -6.04 9.57
CA THR A 134 -2.29 -6.64 8.34
C THR A 134 -1.36 -7.80 8.67
N VAL A 135 -1.63 -8.97 8.07
CA VAL A 135 -0.70 -10.10 8.03
C VAL A 135 -0.16 -10.21 6.60
N LEU A 136 1.17 -10.13 6.46
CA LEU A 136 1.84 -10.25 5.16
C LEU A 136 2.39 -11.65 4.99
N ILE A 137 1.74 -12.46 4.17
CA ILE A 137 2.23 -13.79 3.78
C ILE A 137 3.07 -13.63 2.52
N VAL A 138 4.39 -13.77 2.65
CA VAL A 138 5.34 -13.54 1.56
C VAL A 138 5.94 -14.87 1.10
N ARG A 139 5.75 -15.20 -0.18
CA ARG A 139 6.47 -16.32 -0.80
C ARG A 139 7.95 -15.95 -0.95
N HIS A 140 8.83 -16.91 -0.71
CA HIS A 140 10.25 -16.73 -0.96
C HIS A 140 10.58 -16.30 -2.40
N GLY A 141 11.72 -15.61 -2.55
CA GLY A 141 12.28 -15.26 -3.85
C GLY A 141 12.67 -16.50 -4.67
N THR A 142 12.84 -16.32 -5.98
CA THR A 142 13.22 -17.40 -6.90
C THR A 142 14.54 -18.06 -6.49
N ALA A 143 14.51 -19.37 -6.26
CA ALA A 143 15.63 -20.16 -5.71
C ALA A 143 16.18 -21.23 -6.69
N GLY A 144 16.06 -21.02 -8.00
CA GLY A 144 16.53 -21.98 -9.02
C GLY A 144 15.65 -23.24 -9.11
N SER A 145 16.16 -24.29 -9.77
CA SER A 145 15.46 -25.58 -9.87
C SER A 145 15.92 -26.54 -8.77
N ARG A 146 14.98 -27.30 -8.20
CA ARG A 146 15.28 -28.37 -7.25
C ARG A 146 16.09 -29.50 -7.89
N SER A 147 15.76 -29.87 -9.13
CA SER A 147 16.45 -30.95 -9.86
C SER A 147 17.91 -30.64 -10.22
N ARG A 148 18.30 -29.36 -10.19
CA ARG A 148 19.65 -28.90 -10.54
C ARG A 148 20.48 -28.52 -9.31
N PHE A 149 19.92 -28.68 -8.11
CA PHE A 149 20.60 -28.38 -6.87
C PHE A 149 21.01 -29.68 -6.19
N SER A 150 22.31 -29.89 -6.02
CA SER A 150 22.84 -30.98 -5.21
C SER A 150 22.85 -30.58 -3.73
N GLY A 151 22.34 -31.46 -2.87
CA GLY A 151 22.30 -31.27 -1.42
C GLY A 151 20.89 -31.03 -0.85
N ASP A 152 20.84 -30.64 0.42
CA ASP A 152 19.60 -30.41 1.16
C ASP A 152 18.81 -29.21 0.59
N ASP A 153 17.62 -29.46 0.03
CA ASP A 153 16.75 -28.43 -0.56
C ASP A 153 16.38 -27.32 0.43
N ALA A 154 16.39 -27.58 1.74
CA ALA A 154 16.19 -26.54 2.75
C ALA A 154 17.28 -25.47 2.75
N LYS A 155 18.48 -25.81 2.24
CA LYS A 155 19.65 -24.94 2.13
C LYS A 155 19.78 -24.26 0.76
N ARG A 156 18.87 -24.53 -0.18
CA ARG A 156 18.96 -24.00 -1.53
C ARG A 156 18.93 -22.45 -1.54
N PRO A 157 19.95 -21.78 -2.10
CA PRO A 157 20.04 -20.33 -2.07
C PRO A 157 19.18 -19.67 -3.14
N TRP A 158 19.06 -18.35 -3.05
CA TRP A 158 18.42 -17.56 -4.10
C TRP A 158 19.23 -17.51 -5.38
N THR A 159 18.52 -17.36 -6.49
CA THR A 159 19.15 -16.99 -7.75
C THR A 159 19.75 -15.57 -7.67
N ARG A 160 20.80 -15.30 -8.44
CA ARG A 160 21.37 -13.94 -8.58
C ARG A 160 20.31 -12.89 -8.94
N ARG A 161 19.32 -13.27 -9.76
CA ARG A 161 18.18 -12.42 -10.13
C ARG A 161 17.34 -12.05 -8.91
N ALA A 162 17.01 -13.02 -8.05
CA ALA A 162 16.24 -12.77 -6.83
C ALA A 162 17.02 -11.91 -5.82
N VAL A 163 18.34 -12.08 -5.73
CA VAL A 163 19.19 -11.23 -4.87
C VAL A 163 19.24 -9.78 -5.35
N ARG A 164 19.33 -9.56 -6.68
CA ARG A 164 19.42 -8.24 -7.31
C ARG A 164 18.10 -7.50 -7.46
N ARG A 165 16.94 -8.12 -7.16
CA ARG A 165 15.65 -7.42 -7.22
C ARG A 165 15.66 -6.26 -6.22
N PRO A 166 15.22 -5.05 -6.62
CA PRO A 166 15.01 -3.95 -5.70
C PRO A 166 14.16 -4.40 -4.52
N ARG A 167 14.60 -4.07 -3.31
CA ARG A 167 13.89 -4.42 -2.07
C ARG A 167 13.27 -3.15 -1.52
N HIS A 168 11.96 -3.16 -1.36
CA HIS A 168 11.26 -2.14 -0.59
C HIS A 168 11.00 -2.68 0.81
N SER A 169 11.29 -1.87 1.82
CA SER A 169 10.98 -2.23 3.20
C SER A 169 9.46 -2.20 3.39
N SER A 170 8.86 -3.34 3.72
CA SER A 170 7.41 -3.42 4.00
C SER A 170 6.99 -2.51 5.15
N ARG A 171 7.90 -2.22 6.09
CA ARG A 171 7.67 -1.29 7.22
C ARG A 171 7.44 0.15 6.77
N SER A 172 7.88 0.52 5.57
CA SER A 172 7.73 1.89 5.07
C SER A 172 6.30 2.23 4.65
N TYR A 173 5.43 1.23 4.46
CA TYR A 173 4.07 1.45 3.98
C TYR A 173 3.00 0.60 4.69
N TRP A 174 3.37 -0.48 5.39
CA TRP A 174 2.43 -1.24 6.22
C TRP A 174 2.66 -0.92 7.70
N ARG A 175 1.57 -0.77 8.47
CA ARG A 175 1.65 -0.79 9.94
C ARG A 175 2.33 -2.09 10.36
N SER A 176 3.22 -2.03 11.36
CA SER A 176 4.05 -3.15 11.81
C SER A 176 3.28 -4.47 11.82
N ALA A 177 3.56 -5.32 10.84
CA ALA A 177 2.98 -6.65 10.72
C ALA A 177 3.93 -7.66 11.39
N PRO A 178 3.42 -8.59 12.22
CA PRO A 178 4.23 -9.69 12.71
C PRO A 178 4.75 -10.50 11.52
N LEU A 179 6.01 -10.92 11.64
CA LEU A 179 6.73 -11.59 10.58
C LEU A 179 6.84 -13.08 10.88
N MET A 180 6.14 -13.89 10.09
CA MET A 180 6.21 -15.35 10.16
C MET A 180 6.95 -15.87 8.94
N TYR A 181 7.92 -16.77 9.15
CA TYR A 181 8.69 -17.39 8.08
C TYR A 181 8.89 -18.88 8.35
N THR A 182 8.97 -19.68 7.29
CA THR A 182 9.39 -21.09 7.38
C THR A 182 10.92 -21.17 7.42
N PRO A 183 11.54 -22.01 8.26
CA PRO A 183 13.00 -22.10 8.39
C PRO A 183 13.63 -22.82 7.18
N ARG A 184 13.76 -22.12 6.06
CA ARG A 184 14.56 -22.51 4.88
C ARG A 184 15.48 -21.35 4.51
N ILE A 185 16.69 -21.62 4.02
CA ILE A 185 17.63 -20.56 3.59
C ILE A 185 17.00 -19.70 2.49
N GLY A 186 16.24 -20.32 1.58
CA GLY A 186 15.42 -19.60 0.61
C GLY A 186 14.31 -18.74 1.22
N CYS A 187 13.84 -18.98 2.43
CA CYS A 187 12.77 -18.21 3.08
C CYS A 187 13.28 -17.13 4.05
N ALA A 188 14.58 -17.06 4.33
CA ALA A 188 15.21 -16.09 5.24
C ALA A 188 15.20 -14.62 4.72
N ALA A 189 14.30 -14.31 3.77
CA ALA A 189 14.15 -13.03 3.08
C ALA A 189 13.86 -11.85 3.98
N ILE A 190 13.39 -12.12 5.19
CA ILE A 190 12.81 -11.10 6.06
C ILE A 190 13.63 -10.94 7.34
N ARG A 191 14.95 -10.88 7.18
CA ARG A 191 15.80 -10.24 8.19
C ARG A 191 15.69 -8.72 7.99
N PRO A 192 15.12 -7.96 8.95
CA PRO A 192 15.24 -6.51 8.91
C PRO A 192 16.73 -6.14 9.00
N LEU A 193 17.15 -5.12 8.25
CA LEU A 193 18.37 -4.40 8.58
C LEU A 193 18.19 -3.86 10.00
N ASN A 194 19.05 -4.33 10.91
CA ASN A 194 19.16 -4.07 12.36
C ASN A 194 18.55 -5.13 13.31
N ARG A 195 19.44 -5.53 14.24
CA ARG A 195 19.32 -6.49 15.35
C ARG A 195 17.88 -6.64 15.89
N LEU A 196 17.38 -7.87 15.94
CA LEU A 196 16.12 -8.21 16.60
C LEU A 196 16.29 -8.17 18.14
N PRO A 197 15.35 -7.55 18.90
CA PRO A 197 15.28 -7.73 20.35
C PRO A 197 14.82 -9.15 20.74
N ARG A 198 15.20 -9.57 21.96
CA ARG A 198 15.26 -10.94 22.50
C ARG A 198 13.93 -11.70 22.69
N ASN A 199 12.80 -11.20 22.20
CA ASN A 199 11.48 -11.67 22.60
C ASN A 199 10.64 -12.00 21.36
N TRP A 200 10.92 -13.16 20.76
CA TRP A 200 10.12 -13.77 19.70
C TRP A 200 9.79 -15.22 20.07
N VAL A 201 8.50 -15.55 20.04
CA VAL A 201 7.98 -16.91 20.25
C VAL A 201 8.04 -17.66 18.92
N TRP A 202 8.71 -18.81 18.95
CA TRP A 202 8.79 -19.73 17.81
C TRP A 202 7.57 -20.64 17.82
N SER A 203 6.80 -20.67 16.73
CA SER A 203 5.84 -21.75 16.49
C SER A 203 6.23 -22.43 15.18
N SER A 204 6.68 -23.68 15.28
CA SER A 204 7.02 -24.53 14.15
C SER A 204 5.74 -25.12 13.56
N ALA A 205 5.19 -24.48 12.52
CA ALA A 205 4.21 -25.14 11.67
C ALA A 205 4.94 -25.98 10.61
N THR A 206 5.07 -27.28 10.87
CA THR A 206 5.57 -28.29 9.93
C THR A 206 4.49 -28.65 8.91
N ASN A 207 4.30 -27.82 7.89
CA ASN A 207 3.62 -28.28 6.67
C ASN A 207 4.63 -28.56 5.57
N ARG A 208 4.72 -29.84 5.21
CA ARG A 208 5.40 -30.34 4.01
C ARG A 208 4.67 -29.78 2.78
N CYS A 209 5.43 -29.24 1.84
CA CYS A 209 4.97 -28.98 0.47
C CYS A 209 5.08 -30.26 -0.34
#